data_AF-D4B5P9-F1
#
_entry.id   AF-D4B5P9-F1
#
_cell.length_a   1.000
_cell.length_b   1.000
_cell.length_c   1.000
_cell.angle_alpha   90.00
_cell.angle_beta   90.00
_cell.angle_gamma   90.00
#
_symmetry.space_group_name_H-M   'P 1'
#
loop_
_entity.id
_entity.type
_entity.pdbx_description
1 polymer ?
#
loop_
_entity_poly.entity_id
_entity_poly.type
_entity_poly.pdbx_seq_one_letter_code
_entity_poly.pdbx_strand_id
1 'polypeptide(L)'
;GQEVVVDDENFGGHGRTARRKKVQAERRSKSKTCKTYTQTVGLTTPANAHLLKLIMGVMHSSCSWKPISFCCGNNVTLWFMSRGFPQNSSSQTGVSSELDKEEYQYHKRKLSTSPRVIDSLALCYLGTLLLRLPVSIGYMQKWVAEDEIPFMRPLRFIPSDMKDRLPAIYHIAFDTKNLPVGDQIHRAVADLIVLYHRDFSIEFPAINSSLLLFSYVKQLALPIEVYSAVKQLMKSVEFTYTFPKEITRRFHRIYLPEVQLICLVIVATKLLFPFDNVKRYPQALNDPSVQVIDWEKWAEAQSTFDRRGISQGFLTNGAAMQVTEMDAMEMTQQQLDEYMDWYDRFWVADKGAKASNPFAEMFPTTRAAATETDNQARQTDDEAVVEKLQAVLSSLRVRRVVTEEEASRLMRPVPRPGCDYLRFRYEYQLPDIARNFYDTAAKTIGVSLETLVLAVYQTEARIHVPKEESRR
;
A
#
# COMPACT_ATOMS: atom_id res chain seq x y z
N GLY A 1 22.65 -14.39 84.68
CA GLY A 1 22.32 -15.13 83.46
C GLY A 1 21.15 -14.44 82.81
N GLN A 2 21.40 -13.67 81.76
CA GLN A 2 20.38 -13.20 80.82
C GLN A 2 20.60 -14.02 79.55
N GLU A 3 19.62 -14.86 79.22
CA GLU A 3 19.57 -15.57 77.94
C GLU A 3 19.44 -14.54 76.81
N VAL A 4 20.48 -14.48 76.00
CA VAL A 4 20.44 -13.84 74.69
C VAL A 4 19.66 -14.78 73.78
N VAL A 5 18.42 -14.41 73.44
CA VAL A 5 17.69 -15.01 72.33
C VAL A 5 18.51 -14.70 71.08
N VAL A 6 19.10 -15.74 70.51
CA VAL A 6 19.84 -15.69 69.25
C VAL A 6 18.82 -15.42 68.15
N ASP A 7 18.91 -14.24 67.53
CA ASP A 7 18.18 -13.91 66.31
C ASP A 7 18.59 -14.87 65.19
N ASP A 8 17.60 -15.54 64.60
CA ASP A 8 17.76 -16.42 63.45
C ASP A 8 18.35 -15.68 62.23
N GLU A 9 19.57 -16.06 61.81
CA GLU A 9 20.27 -15.56 60.60
C GLU A 9 19.60 -15.94 59.25
N ASN A 10 18.30 -16.24 59.21
CA ASN A 10 17.65 -16.84 58.04
C ASN A 10 16.86 -15.86 57.14
N PHE A 11 16.84 -14.56 57.47
CA PHE A 11 16.12 -13.54 56.70
C PHE A 11 16.78 -13.21 55.34
N GLY A 12 18.09 -13.42 55.19
CA GLY A 12 18.82 -13.10 53.96
C GLY A 12 18.53 -14.05 52.78
N GLY A 13 18.38 -15.35 53.06
CA GLY A 13 18.11 -16.38 52.05
C GLY A 13 16.67 -16.34 51.54
N HIS A 14 15.71 -16.15 52.44
CA HIS A 14 14.28 -16.00 52.13
C HIS A 14 13.99 -14.70 51.37
N GLY A 15 14.65 -13.59 51.73
CA GLY A 15 14.57 -12.33 50.99
C GLY A 15 15.14 -12.44 49.56
N ARG A 16 16.26 -13.13 49.37
CA ARG A 16 16.85 -13.36 48.03
C ARG A 16 15.99 -14.28 47.16
N THR A 17 15.42 -15.34 47.72
CA THR A 17 14.51 -16.23 46.99
C THR A 17 13.18 -15.57 46.68
N ALA A 18 12.62 -14.76 47.60
CA ALA A 18 11.43 -13.94 47.35
C ALA A 18 11.68 -12.90 46.24
N ARG A 19 12.83 -12.20 46.25
CA ARG A 19 13.23 -11.28 45.17
C ARG A 19 13.41 -12.01 43.83
N ARG A 20 14.06 -13.18 43.82
CA ARG A 20 14.20 -14.00 42.60
C ARG A 20 12.85 -14.49 42.07
N LYS A 21 11.95 -14.94 42.95
CA LYS A 21 10.58 -15.35 42.57
C LYS A 21 9.77 -14.17 42.02
N LYS A 22 9.88 -12.97 42.62
CA LYS A 22 9.24 -11.74 42.14
C LYS A 22 9.75 -11.35 40.75
N VAL A 23 11.07 -11.33 40.54
CA VAL A 23 11.69 -11.05 39.23
C VAL A 23 11.30 -12.10 38.17
N GLN A 24 11.23 -13.38 38.55
CA GLN A 24 10.78 -14.44 37.64
C GLN A 24 9.29 -14.32 37.30
N ALA A 25 8.43 -13.99 38.26
CA ALA A 25 7.01 -13.75 38.04
C ALA A 25 6.79 -12.54 37.12
N GLU A 26 7.56 -11.47 37.32
CA GLU A 26 7.53 -10.26 36.50
C GLU A 26 8.00 -10.53 35.06
N ARG A 27 9.10 -11.28 34.88
CA ARG A 27 9.54 -11.75 33.54
C ARG A 27 8.51 -12.66 32.86
N ARG A 28 7.83 -13.53 33.62
CA ARG A 28 6.75 -14.38 33.10
C ARG A 28 5.54 -13.53 32.68
N SER A 29 5.18 -12.52 33.46
CA SER A 29 4.11 -11.57 33.13
C SER A 29 4.44 -10.80 31.84
N LYS A 30 5.63 -10.19 31.77
CA LYS A 30 6.14 -9.45 30.60
C LYS A 30 6.27 -10.32 29.33
N SER A 31 6.57 -11.61 29.51
CA SER A 31 6.58 -12.59 28.40
C SER A 31 5.16 -12.96 27.94
N LYS A 32 4.21 -13.11 28.88
CA LYS A 32 2.80 -13.35 28.56
C LYS A 32 2.18 -12.18 27.79
N THR A 33 2.39 -10.94 28.20
CA THR A 33 1.86 -9.75 27.49
C THR A 33 2.42 -9.62 26.08
N CYS A 34 3.72 -9.91 25.88
CA CYS A 34 4.32 -9.97 24.54
C CYS A 34 3.72 -11.08 23.66
N LYS A 35 3.41 -12.26 24.24
CA LYS A 35 2.72 -13.34 23.53
C LYS A 35 1.29 -12.96 23.17
N THR A 36 0.57 -12.30 24.07
CA THR A 36 -0.77 -11.77 23.80
C THR A 36 -0.73 -10.76 22.67
N TYR A 37 0.26 -9.86 22.61
CA TYR A 37 0.45 -8.94 21.49
C TYR A 37 0.65 -9.67 20.16
N THR A 38 1.53 -10.67 20.11
CA THR A 38 1.74 -11.45 18.87
C THR A 38 0.49 -12.24 18.46
N GLN A 39 -0.29 -12.72 19.42
CA GLN A 39 -1.58 -13.37 19.15
C GLN A 39 -2.61 -12.37 18.60
N THR A 40 -2.67 -11.15 19.13
CA THR A 40 -3.57 -10.10 18.61
C THR A 40 -3.22 -9.67 17.19
N VAL A 41 -1.92 -9.49 16.86
CA VAL A 41 -1.51 -9.23 15.46
C VAL A 41 -1.82 -10.45 14.58
N GLY A 42 -1.67 -11.67 15.10
CA GLY A 42 -2.03 -12.89 14.40
C GLY A 42 -3.53 -13.06 14.13
N LEU A 43 -4.41 -12.36 14.87
CA LEU A 43 -5.86 -12.36 14.65
C LEU A 43 -6.29 -11.34 13.59
N THR A 44 -5.55 -10.24 13.39
CA THR A 44 -5.87 -9.26 12.34
C THR A 44 -5.58 -9.83 10.94
N THR A 45 -4.57 -10.68 10.79
CA THR A 45 -4.26 -11.36 9.52
C THR A 45 -5.38 -12.25 8.95
N PRO A 46 -6.01 -13.19 9.69
CA PRO A 46 -7.12 -13.99 9.19
C PRO A 46 -8.39 -13.16 8.96
N ALA A 47 -8.62 -12.08 9.74
CA ALA A 47 -9.70 -11.14 9.47
C ALA A 47 -9.49 -10.42 8.12
N ASN A 48 -8.28 -9.90 7.88
CA ASN A 48 -7.90 -9.30 6.60
C ASN A 48 -7.97 -10.30 5.44
N ALA A 49 -7.54 -11.54 5.65
CA ALA A 49 -7.62 -12.59 4.65
C ALA A 49 -9.06 -13.05 4.37
N HIS A 50 -9.96 -12.99 5.35
CA HIS A 50 -11.38 -13.27 5.16
C HIS A 50 -12.06 -12.16 4.33
N LEU A 51 -11.76 -10.90 4.65
CA LEU A 51 -12.26 -9.75 3.90
C LEU A 51 -11.72 -9.71 2.47
N LEU A 52 -10.44 -10.01 2.26
CA LEU A 52 -9.88 -10.14 0.91
C LEU A 52 -10.56 -11.22 0.05
N LYS A 53 -11.06 -12.31 0.66
CA LYS A 53 -11.85 -13.31 -0.09
C LYS A 53 -13.22 -12.78 -0.50
N LEU A 54 -13.86 -12.02 0.40
CA LEU A 54 -15.16 -11.42 0.15
C LEU A 54 -15.05 -10.36 -0.94
N ILE A 55 -14.05 -9.48 -0.85
CA ILE A 55 -13.79 -8.38 -1.81
C ILE A 55 -13.42 -8.94 -3.18
N MET A 56 -12.55 -9.95 -3.27
CA MET A 56 -12.13 -10.51 -4.55
C MET A 56 -13.09 -11.55 -5.13
N GLY A 57 -14.27 -11.76 -4.53
CA GLY A 57 -15.29 -12.68 -5.05
C GLY A 57 -14.77 -14.11 -5.25
N VAL A 58 -13.78 -14.55 -4.46
CA VAL A 58 -13.19 -15.89 -4.61
C VAL A 58 -14.13 -16.92 -3.98
N MET A 59 -15.20 -17.27 -4.69
CA MET A 59 -15.96 -18.49 -4.44
C MET A 59 -16.40 -19.12 -5.76
N HIS A 60 -15.72 -20.21 -6.12
CA HIS A 60 -16.44 -21.44 -6.46
C HIS A 60 -16.14 -22.48 -5.38
N SER A 61 -17.19 -22.82 -4.65
CA SER A 61 -17.46 -24.10 -3.99
C SER A 61 -16.30 -25.10 -3.89
N SER A 62 -15.85 -25.35 -2.66
CA SER A 62 -14.97 -26.46 -2.19
C SER A 62 -13.55 -26.09 -1.74
N CYS A 63 -13.07 -24.86 -1.99
CA CYS A 63 -11.85 -24.38 -1.35
C CYS A 63 -12.20 -23.67 -0.04
N SER A 64 -12.42 -24.45 1.03
CA SER A 64 -12.25 -23.90 2.37
C SER A 64 -10.83 -23.33 2.43
N TRP A 65 -10.68 -22.01 2.43
CA TRP A 65 -9.50 -21.44 3.06
C TRP A 65 -9.64 -21.76 4.55
N LYS A 66 -9.27 -22.99 4.92
CA LYS A 66 -8.66 -23.20 6.22
C LYS A 66 -7.52 -22.18 6.26
N PRO A 67 -7.45 -21.31 7.28
CA PRO A 67 -6.42 -20.27 7.38
C PRO A 67 -5.09 -20.97 7.15
N ILE A 68 -4.43 -20.74 6.00
CA ILE A 68 -3.34 -21.58 5.43
C ILE A 68 -2.81 -22.54 6.49
N SER A 69 -3.50 -23.67 6.63
CA SER A 69 -3.08 -24.67 7.60
C SER A 69 -2.01 -25.41 6.86
N PHE A 70 -0.78 -24.90 6.95
CA PHE A 70 0.37 -25.77 6.91
C PHE A 70 0.29 -26.66 8.16
N CYS A 71 -0.66 -27.60 8.17
CA CYS A 71 -0.55 -28.81 8.95
C CYS A 71 0.47 -29.71 8.25
N CYS A 72 1.72 -29.24 8.14
CA CYS A 72 2.82 -30.18 8.16
C CYS A 72 2.87 -30.69 9.59
N GLY A 73 2.76 -32.01 9.74
CA GLY A 73 2.92 -32.67 11.03
C GLY A 73 4.12 -32.11 11.78
N ASN A 74 3.89 -31.82 13.05
CA ASN A 74 4.81 -31.24 14.04
C ASN A 74 4.90 -29.70 14.03
N ASN A 75 4.02 -29.08 14.83
CA ASN A 75 4.25 -27.86 15.61
C ASN A 75 5.25 -26.82 15.05
N VAL A 76 4.93 -26.20 13.91
CA VAL A 76 5.55 -24.94 13.50
C VAL A 76 4.45 -23.93 13.19
N THR A 77 4.12 -23.10 14.17
CA THR A 77 3.31 -21.90 13.98
C THR A 77 4.15 -20.90 13.18
N LEU A 78 3.67 -20.51 11.99
CA LEU A 78 4.33 -19.67 10.98
C LEU A 78 4.64 -18.20 11.43
N TRP A 79 4.70 -17.95 12.74
CA TRP A 79 4.72 -16.63 13.38
C TRP A 79 5.95 -16.38 14.27
N PHE A 80 6.93 -17.28 14.29
CA PHE A 80 8.07 -17.11 15.19
C PHE A 80 9.30 -16.53 14.49
N MET A 81 9.57 -15.28 14.90
CA MET A 81 10.89 -14.66 15.09
C MET A 81 11.34 -13.65 14.03
N SER A 82 10.67 -12.50 13.98
CA SER A 82 11.24 -11.31 13.33
C SER A 82 12.31 -10.68 14.22
N ARG A 83 13.55 -10.56 13.72
CA ARG A 83 14.65 -9.86 14.39
C ARG A 83 14.92 -8.52 13.70
N GLY A 84 14.59 -7.44 14.40
CA GLY A 84 15.24 -6.13 14.40
C GLY A 84 15.16 -5.29 13.11
N PHE A 85 14.47 -4.15 13.18
CA PHE A 85 14.58 -3.05 12.21
C PHE A 85 14.76 -1.68 12.91
N PRO A 86 15.37 -0.67 12.25
CA PRO A 86 15.80 0.56 12.90
C PRO A 86 14.66 1.59 13.04
N GLN A 87 14.83 2.42 14.08
CA GLN A 87 13.87 3.36 14.66
C GLN A 87 13.72 4.67 13.86
N ASN A 88 12.57 5.33 14.02
CA ASN A 88 12.47 6.79 14.11
C ASN A 88 11.67 7.17 15.37
N SER A 89 12.12 8.23 16.02
CA SER A 89 11.79 8.68 17.37
C SER A 89 10.63 9.67 17.43
N SER A 90 9.87 9.61 18.52
CA SER A 90 9.26 10.79 19.14
C SER A 90 9.21 10.60 20.66
N SER A 91 9.39 11.70 21.39
CA SER A 91 9.57 11.78 22.83
C SER A 91 8.66 12.88 23.37
N GLN A 92 7.84 12.56 24.38
CA GLN A 92 7.37 13.43 25.49
C GLN A 92 6.40 12.58 26.33
N THR A 93 6.67 12.20 27.59
CA THR A 93 6.80 12.88 28.91
C THR A 93 5.62 12.47 29.80
N GLY A 94 5.95 11.96 30.98
CA GLY A 94 5.04 11.76 32.10
C GLY A 94 5.88 11.32 33.30
N VAL A 95 5.69 11.95 34.46
CA VAL A 95 6.39 11.61 35.71
C VAL A 95 6.01 10.18 36.08
N SER A 96 6.90 9.25 35.76
CA SER A 96 6.72 7.83 36.06
C SER A 96 7.80 7.40 37.04
N SER A 97 7.45 6.49 37.95
CA SER A 97 8.42 5.88 38.86
C SER A 97 9.55 5.24 38.03
N GLU A 98 10.76 5.08 38.58
CA GLU A 98 11.87 4.45 37.87
C GLU A 98 11.49 3.07 37.30
N LEU A 99 10.62 2.34 38.01
CA LEU A 99 10.09 1.04 37.60
C LEU A 99 9.22 1.12 36.34
N ASP A 100 8.38 2.15 36.20
CA ASP A 100 7.54 2.36 35.02
C ASP A 100 8.38 2.70 33.78
N LYS A 101 9.50 3.41 33.98
CA LYS A 101 10.44 3.74 32.88
C LYS A 101 11.14 2.48 32.37
N GLU A 102 11.56 1.59 33.27
CA GLU A 102 12.20 0.32 32.91
C GLU A 102 11.24 -0.63 32.20
N GLU A 103 9.99 -0.73 32.67
CA GLU A 103 8.95 -1.53 32.01
C GLU A 103 8.61 -0.98 30.62
N TYR A 104 8.50 0.34 30.50
CA TYR A 104 8.31 1.00 29.22
C TYR A 104 9.46 0.71 28.25
N GLN A 105 10.71 0.82 28.71
CA GLN A 105 11.89 0.50 27.89
C GLN A 105 11.93 -0.97 27.47
N TYR A 106 11.55 -1.91 28.35
CA TYR A 106 11.47 -3.33 28.02
C TYR A 106 10.46 -3.58 26.89
N HIS A 107 9.25 -3.06 27.02
CA HIS A 107 8.20 -3.23 26.01
C HIS A 107 8.54 -2.51 24.70
N LYS A 108 9.20 -1.35 24.75
CA LYS A 108 9.73 -0.66 23.57
C LYS A 108 10.79 -1.49 22.84
N ARG A 109 11.71 -2.12 23.56
CA ARG A 109 12.70 -3.06 22.97
C ARG A 109 12.01 -4.27 22.36
N LYS A 110 11.02 -4.86 23.04
CA LYS A 110 10.27 -5.99 22.50
C LYS A 110 9.46 -5.63 21.27
N LEU A 111 8.82 -4.46 21.25
CA LEU A 111 8.11 -3.94 20.08
C LEU A 111 9.01 -3.81 18.86
N SER A 112 10.26 -3.36 19.02
CA SER A 112 11.22 -3.30 17.90
C SER A 112 11.57 -4.66 17.29
N THR A 113 11.30 -5.74 18.03
CA THR A 113 11.49 -7.15 17.60
C THR A 113 10.14 -7.82 17.30
N SER A 114 9.02 -7.13 17.48
CA SER A 114 7.69 -7.70 17.29
C SER A 114 7.13 -7.28 15.94
N PRO A 115 6.23 -8.07 15.33
CA PRO A 115 5.59 -7.70 14.08
C PRO A 115 4.79 -6.40 14.23
N ARG A 116 4.84 -5.56 13.21
CA ARG A 116 4.05 -4.34 13.09
C ARG A 116 2.73 -4.65 12.39
N VAL A 117 1.74 -3.78 12.57
CA VAL A 117 0.46 -3.88 11.86
C VAL A 117 0.66 -3.85 10.34
N ILE A 118 1.62 -3.06 9.83
CA ILE A 118 1.95 -3.03 8.39
C ILE A 118 2.48 -4.35 7.85
N ASP A 119 3.12 -5.16 8.70
CA ASP A 119 3.61 -6.47 8.30
C ASP A 119 2.41 -7.43 8.07
N SER A 120 1.27 -7.24 8.75
CA SER A 120 0.05 -8.00 8.47
C SER A 120 -0.53 -7.71 7.08
N LEU A 121 -0.48 -6.45 6.64
CA LEU A 121 -0.87 -6.03 5.30
C LEU A 121 0.09 -6.62 4.26
N ALA A 122 1.40 -6.52 4.51
CA ALA A 122 2.41 -7.11 3.65
C ALA A 122 2.28 -8.64 3.53
N LEU A 123 1.91 -9.36 4.61
CA LEU A 123 1.58 -10.78 4.54
C LEU A 123 0.36 -11.08 3.67
N CYS A 124 -0.67 -10.23 3.71
CA CYS A 124 -1.82 -10.35 2.81
C CYS A 124 -1.40 -10.22 1.34
N TYR A 125 -0.51 -9.25 1.02
CA TYR A 125 0.05 -9.10 -0.32
C TYR A 125 0.87 -10.32 -0.75
N LEU A 126 1.70 -10.88 0.14
CA LEU A 126 2.45 -12.09 -0.14
C LEU A 126 1.52 -13.28 -0.41
N GLY A 127 0.41 -13.36 0.31
CA GLY A 127 -0.66 -14.32 0.04
C GLY A 127 -1.24 -14.17 -1.37
N THR A 128 -1.55 -12.95 -1.80
CA THR A 128 -2.04 -12.69 -3.17
C THR A 128 -0.99 -13.00 -4.24
N LEU A 129 0.29 -12.75 -3.94
CA LEU A 129 1.41 -13.07 -4.82
C LEU A 129 1.57 -14.58 -5.01
N LEU A 130 1.48 -15.37 -3.93
CA LEU A 130 1.52 -16.83 -3.99
C LEU A 130 0.36 -17.41 -4.81
N LEU A 131 -0.82 -16.79 -4.73
CA LEU A 131 -1.99 -17.17 -5.53
C LEU A 131 -1.95 -16.62 -6.97
N ARG A 132 -0.92 -15.85 -7.33
CA ARG A 132 -0.74 -15.20 -8.64
C ARG A 132 -1.90 -14.28 -9.05
N LEU A 133 -2.55 -13.66 -8.07
CA LEU A 133 -3.63 -12.71 -8.29
C LEU A 133 -3.06 -11.35 -8.76
N PRO A 134 -3.72 -10.64 -9.68
CA PRO A 134 -3.22 -9.38 -10.24
C PRO A 134 -3.57 -8.18 -9.34
N VAL A 135 -3.10 -8.20 -8.10
CA VAL A 135 -3.29 -7.12 -7.13
C VAL A 135 -2.00 -6.31 -7.03
N SER A 136 -2.09 -5.00 -7.25
CA SER A 136 -0.98 -4.06 -6.99
C SER A 136 -1.04 -3.53 -5.56
N ILE A 137 0.09 -3.00 -5.07
CA ILE A 137 0.14 -2.37 -3.75
C ILE A 137 -0.72 -1.11 -3.68
N GLY A 138 -0.90 -0.40 -4.80
CA GLY A 138 -1.84 0.74 -4.88
C GLY A 138 -3.28 0.35 -4.59
N TYR A 139 -3.74 -0.82 -5.05
CA TYR A 139 -5.08 -1.34 -4.70
C TYR A 139 -5.21 -1.60 -3.21
N MET A 140 -4.18 -2.16 -2.58
CA MET A 140 -4.20 -2.38 -1.13
C MET A 140 -4.25 -1.09 -0.34
N GLN A 141 -3.52 -0.05 -0.78
CA GLN A 141 -3.60 1.26 -0.18
C GLN A 141 -5.00 1.86 -0.31
N LYS A 142 -5.66 1.65 -1.46
CA LYS A 142 -7.05 2.06 -1.68
C LYS A 142 -8.02 1.33 -0.74
N TRP A 143 -7.93 0.00 -0.64
CA TRP A 143 -8.77 -0.79 0.27
C TRP A 143 -8.57 -0.41 1.75
N VAL A 144 -7.36 -0.02 2.12
CA VAL A 144 -7.09 0.50 3.47
C VAL A 144 -7.71 1.89 3.66
N ALA A 145 -7.69 2.75 2.64
CA ALA A 145 -8.33 4.06 2.69
C ALA A 145 -9.86 3.95 2.76
N GLU A 146 -10.45 2.95 2.11
CA GLU A 146 -11.88 2.66 2.11
C GLU A 146 -12.34 1.90 3.38
N ASP A 147 -11.42 1.53 4.27
CA ASP A 147 -11.66 0.70 5.47
C ASP A 147 -12.23 -0.70 5.16
N GLU A 148 -12.10 -1.15 3.91
CA GLU A 148 -12.40 -2.53 3.46
C GLU A 148 -11.43 -3.54 4.10
N ILE A 149 -10.18 -3.12 4.28
CA ILE A 149 -9.18 -3.84 5.07
C ILE A 149 -8.98 -3.09 6.39
N PRO A 150 -9.25 -3.72 7.54
CA PRO A 150 -9.13 -3.08 8.84
C PRO A 150 -7.67 -2.94 9.24
N PHE A 151 -7.07 -1.86 8.75
CA PHE A 151 -5.71 -1.47 9.07
C PHE A 151 -5.68 -0.29 10.05
N MET A 152 -6.61 0.63 9.89
CA MET A 152 -6.74 1.78 10.78
C MET A 152 -7.44 1.31 12.05
N ARG A 153 -6.84 1.56 13.22
CA ARG A 153 -7.37 1.11 14.52
C ARG A 153 -7.83 -0.36 14.54
N PRO A 154 -6.94 -1.35 14.32
CA PRO A 154 -7.33 -2.75 14.41
C PRO A 154 -7.83 -3.15 15.80
N LEU A 155 -7.57 -2.32 16.83
CA LEU A 155 -8.03 -2.54 18.20
C LEU A 155 -9.55 -2.71 18.33
N ARG A 156 -10.35 -2.16 17.39
CA ARG A 156 -11.81 -2.32 17.38
C ARG A 156 -12.28 -3.75 17.09
N PHE A 157 -11.45 -4.54 16.39
CA PHE A 157 -11.76 -5.93 16.06
C PHE A 157 -11.22 -6.92 17.10
N ILE A 158 -10.48 -6.42 18.09
CA ILE A 158 -9.87 -7.24 19.15
C ILE A 158 -10.86 -7.35 20.31
N PRO A 159 -11.16 -8.58 20.81
CA PRO A 159 -12.02 -8.77 21.96
C PRO A 159 -11.56 -7.97 23.20
N SER A 160 -12.52 -7.43 23.95
CA SER A 160 -12.27 -6.61 25.14
C SER A 160 -11.36 -7.30 26.16
N ASP A 161 -11.50 -8.62 26.38
CA ASP A 161 -10.68 -9.38 27.33
C ASP A 161 -9.18 -9.38 26.98
N MET A 162 -8.86 -9.27 25.69
CA MET A 162 -7.48 -9.17 25.21
C MET A 162 -6.99 -7.72 25.24
N LYS A 163 -7.87 -6.77 24.92
CA LYS A 163 -7.63 -5.32 25.00
C LYS A 163 -7.24 -4.94 26.43
N ASP A 164 -7.99 -5.37 27.43
CA ASP A 164 -7.78 -5.01 28.84
C ASP A 164 -6.48 -5.60 29.43
N ARG A 165 -5.92 -6.65 28.80
CA ARG A 165 -4.65 -7.29 29.21
C ARG A 165 -3.42 -6.69 28.54
N LEU A 166 -3.61 -5.79 27.57
CA LEU A 166 -2.52 -5.23 26.79
C LEU A 166 -1.93 -3.99 27.50
N PRO A 167 -0.60 -3.88 27.62
CA PRO A 167 0.02 -2.63 28.07
C PRO A 167 -0.27 -1.45 27.13
N ALA A 168 -0.33 -0.23 27.68
CA ALA A 168 -0.58 1.03 26.95
C ALA A 168 0.26 1.20 25.67
N ILE A 169 1.51 0.75 25.67
CA ILE A 169 2.45 0.90 24.55
C ILE A 169 1.99 0.09 23.32
N TYR A 170 1.35 -1.06 23.55
CA TYR A 170 0.79 -1.87 22.47
C TYR A 170 -0.54 -1.31 21.97
N HIS A 171 -1.32 -0.64 22.81
CA HIS A 171 -2.49 0.12 22.36
C HIS A 171 -2.10 1.21 21.37
N ILE A 172 -1.01 1.94 21.64
CA ILE A 172 -0.47 2.94 20.71
C ILE A 172 -0.01 2.29 19.40
N ALA A 173 0.59 1.10 19.46
CA ALA A 173 1.03 0.37 18.26
C ALA A 173 -0.14 -0.09 17.37
N PHE A 174 -1.31 -0.38 17.96
CA PHE A 174 -2.54 -0.71 17.24
C PHE A 174 -3.40 0.52 16.89
N ASP A 175 -3.19 1.69 17.50
CA ASP A 175 -3.89 2.93 17.14
C ASP A 175 -3.16 3.65 16.00
N THR A 176 -3.14 3.02 14.82
CA THR A 176 -2.63 3.60 13.58
C THR A 176 -3.55 4.74 13.12
N LYS A 177 -3.09 5.98 13.27
CA LYS A 177 -3.84 7.20 12.92
C LYS A 177 -3.63 7.67 11.49
N ASN A 178 -2.53 7.26 10.86
CA ASN A 178 -2.16 7.72 9.52
C ASN A 178 -2.30 6.60 8.50
N LEU A 179 -2.77 6.96 7.30
CA LEU A 179 -2.79 6.06 6.15
C LEU A 179 -1.36 5.62 5.81
N PRO A 180 -1.09 4.32 5.59
CA PRO A 180 0.23 3.87 5.22
C PRO A 180 0.59 4.40 3.83
N VAL A 181 1.73 5.08 3.73
CA VAL A 181 2.31 5.44 2.43
C VAL A 181 2.68 4.16 1.72
N GLY A 182 2.31 3.98 0.45
CA GLY A 182 2.58 2.73 -0.26
C GLY A 182 4.07 2.35 -0.30
N ASP A 183 4.98 3.33 -0.27
CA ASP A 183 6.43 3.10 -0.07
C ASP A 183 6.75 2.27 1.20
N GLN A 184 6.01 2.49 2.28
CA GLN A 184 6.15 1.73 3.52
C GLN A 184 5.67 0.28 3.36
N ILE A 185 4.60 0.09 2.58
CA ILE A 185 4.05 -1.24 2.26
C ILE A 185 5.05 -2.01 1.38
N HIS A 186 5.53 -1.41 0.30
CA HIS A 186 6.58 -1.96 -0.58
C HIS A 186 7.81 -2.38 0.22
N ARG A 187 8.24 -1.55 1.17
CA ARG A 187 9.37 -1.86 2.06
C ARG A 187 9.06 -3.04 3.00
N ALA A 188 7.89 -3.03 3.64
CA ALA A 188 7.49 -4.12 4.53
C ALA A 188 7.41 -5.46 3.79
N VAL A 189 6.88 -5.47 2.56
CA VAL A 189 6.85 -6.65 1.68
C VAL A 189 8.26 -7.15 1.38
N ALA A 190 9.17 -6.27 0.96
CA ALA A 190 10.54 -6.67 0.65
C ALA A 190 11.28 -7.20 1.89
N ASP A 191 11.13 -6.54 3.05
CA ASP A 191 11.72 -6.97 4.31
C ASP A 191 11.21 -8.36 4.72
N LEU A 192 9.91 -8.66 4.53
CA LEU A 192 9.34 -9.99 4.78
C LEU A 192 9.86 -11.04 3.81
N ILE A 193 9.97 -10.74 2.53
CA ILE A 193 10.49 -11.69 1.52
C ILE A 193 11.91 -12.12 1.87
N VAL A 194 12.77 -11.15 2.21
CA VAL A 194 14.16 -11.42 2.63
C VAL A 194 14.18 -12.27 3.90
N LEU A 195 13.30 -11.97 4.86
CA LEU A 195 13.18 -12.75 6.09
C LEU A 195 12.76 -14.20 5.80
N TYR A 196 11.74 -14.42 4.99
CA TYR A 196 11.25 -15.75 4.63
C TYR A 196 12.28 -16.55 3.82
N HIS A 197 13.02 -15.88 2.93
CA HIS A 197 14.11 -16.51 2.22
C HIS A 197 15.24 -16.91 3.18
N ARG A 198 15.62 -16.05 4.12
CA ARG A 198 16.73 -16.33 5.05
C ARG A 198 16.38 -17.44 6.04
N ASP A 199 15.18 -17.42 6.59
CA ASP A 199 14.81 -18.28 7.71
C ASP A 199 14.15 -19.59 7.25
N PHE A 200 13.47 -19.60 6.10
CA PHE A 200 12.72 -20.77 5.60
C PHE A 200 13.09 -21.20 4.18
N SER A 201 14.01 -20.50 3.50
CA SER A 201 14.36 -20.76 2.10
C SER A 201 13.15 -20.79 1.16
N ILE A 202 12.11 -20.01 1.47
CA ILE A 202 10.90 -19.90 0.64
C ILE A 202 11.18 -18.94 -0.51
N GLU A 203 10.94 -19.40 -1.74
CA GLU A 203 10.99 -18.56 -2.93
C GLU A 203 9.59 -18.09 -3.32
N PHE A 204 9.44 -16.77 -3.52
CA PHE A 204 8.20 -16.19 -4.01
C PHE A 204 8.21 -16.11 -5.55
N PRO A 205 7.07 -16.39 -6.21
CA PRO A 205 6.98 -16.27 -7.65
C PRO A 205 7.08 -14.81 -8.11
N ALA A 206 7.41 -14.62 -9.39
CA ALA A 206 7.34 -13.31 -10.04
C ALA A 206 5.91 -12.77 -10.07
N ILE A 207 5.76 -11.44 -10.09
CA ILE A 207 4.45 -10.80 -10.21
C ILE A 207 3.75 -11.18 -11.52
N ASN A 208 2.43 -11.17 -11.52
CA ASN A 208 1.63 -11.43 -12.72
C ASN A 208 1.70 -10.25 -13.69
N SER A 209 2.78 -10.15 -14.45
CA SER A 209 3.10 -9.01 -15.31
C SER A 209 2.04 -8.74 -16.37
N SER A 210 1.47 -9.77 -16.99
CA SER A 210 0.52 -9.61 -18.10
C SER A 210 -0.81 -9.01 -17.66
N LEU A 211 -1.34 -9.44 -16.50
CA LEU A 211 -2.61 -8.93 -15.98
C LEU A 211 -2.44 -7.57 -15.28
N LEU A 212 -1.33 -7.38 -14.55
CA LEU A 212 -1.01 -6.06 -13.96
C LEU A 212 -0.78 -5.01 -15.04
N LEU A 213 -0.11 -5.36 -16.14
CA LEU A 213 0.06 -4.45 -17.28
C LEU A 213 -1.29 -4.03 -17.87
N PHE A 214 -2.21 -4.97 -18.04
CA PHE A 214 -3.56 -4.67 -18.53
C PHE A 214 -4.30 -3.74 -17.56
N SER A 215 -4.21 -4.01 -16.25
CA SER A 215 -4.77 -3.15 -15.21
C SER A 215 -4.19 -1.72 -15.28
N TYR A 216 -2.86 -1.57 -15.39
CA TYR A 216 -2.21 -0.26 -15.48
C TYR A 216 -2.60 0.52 -16.73
N VAL A 217 -2.65 -0.14 -17.89
CA VAL A 217 -3.11 0.48 -19.15
C VAL A 217 -4.57 0.93 -19.02
N LYS A 218 -5.43 0.11 -18.43
CA LYS A 218 -6.85 0.44 -18.16
C LYS A 218 -6.97 1.63 -17.22
N GLN A 219 -6.28 1.62 -16.07
CA GLN A 219 -6.32 2.70 -15.07
C GLN A 219 -5.81 4.04 -15.59
N LEU A 220 -4.71 4.03 -16.37
CA LEU A 220 -4.15 5.22 -16.98
C LEU A 220 -4.93 5.68 -18.22
N ALA A 221 -5.97 4.94 -18.63
CA ALA A 221 -6.78 5.18 -19.83
C ALA A 221 -5.92 5.30 -21.10
N LEU A 222 -4.98 4.39 -21.27
CA LEU A 222 -4.04 4.38 -22.39
C LEU A 222 -4.56 3.49 -23.54
N PRO A 223 -4.23 3.82 -24.80
CA PRO A 223 -4.51 2.96 -25.94
C PRO A 223 -3.84 1.57 -25.83
N ILE A 224 -4.44 0.56 -26.46
CA ILE A 224 -3.99 -0.84 -26.38
C ILE A 224 -2.60 -1.06 -26.99
N GLU A 225 -2.16 -0.16 -27.87
CA GLU A 225 -0.84 -0.13 -28.48
C GLU A 225 0.27 -0.03 -27.43
N VAL A 226 0.00 0.62 -26.29
CA VAL A 226 0.95 0.67 -25.16
C VAL A 226 1.19 -0.73 -24.60
N TYR A 227 0.16 -1.56 -24.51
CA TYR A 227 0.28 -2.92 -24.00
C TYR A 227 1.21 -3.78 -24.87
N SER A 228 1.07 -3.69 -26.20
CA SER A 228 1.92 -4.43 -27.14
C SER A 228 3.36 -3.92 -27.13
N ALA A 229 3.55 -2.59 -27.08
CA ALA A 229 4.87 -1.97 -27.00
C ALA A 229 5.60 -2.35 -25.70
N VAL A 230 4.92 -2.32 -24.55
CA VAL A 230 5.52 -2.77 -23.28
C VAL A 230 5.94 -4.23 -23.37
N LYS A 231 5.10 -5.13 -23.92
CA LYS A 231 5.49 -6.54 -24.11
C LYS A 231 6.75 -6.71 -24.97
N GLN A 232 6.96 -5.85 -25.96
CA GLN A 232 8.21 -5.85 -26.74
C GLN A 232 9.39 -5.34 -25.91
N LEU A 233 9.22 -4.24 -25.17
CA LEU A 233 10.24 -3.71 -24.27
C LEU A 233 10.63 -4.72 -23.19
N MET A 234 9.66 -5.46 -22.63
CA MET A 234 9.91 -6.53 -21.67
C MET A 234 10.80 -7.66 -22.22
N LYS A 235 10.79 -7.91 -23.54
CA LYS A 235 11.71 -8.88 -24.17
C LYS A 235 13.12 -8.31 -24.33
N SER A 236 13.21 -7.00 -24.52
CA SER A 236 14.50 -6.32 -24.68
C SER A 236 15.21 -6.09 -23.34
N VAL A 237 14.44 -5.84 -22.29
CA VAL A 237 14.92 -5.57 -20.94
C VAL A 237 14.80 -6.85 -20.11
N GLU A 238 15.94 -7.42 -19.71
CA GLU A 238 16.03 -8.68 -18.95
C GLU A 238 15.61 -8.50 -17.48
N PHE A 239 14.39 -8.01 -17.24
CA PHE A 239 13.81 -7.92 -15.90
C PHE A 239 13.23 -9.25 -15.46
N THR A 240 13.56 -9.66 -14.23
CA THR A 240 13.07 -10.90 -13.63
C THR A 240 11.68 -10.76 -13.02
N TYR A 241 11.18 -9.53 -12.80
CA TYR A 241 9.90 -9.23 -12.13
C TYR A 241 9.72 -9.95 -10.79
N THR A 242 10.83 -10.30 -10.15
CA THR A 242 10.91 -10.92 -8.83
C THR A 242 11.39 -9.89 -7.82
N PHE A 243 10.95 -10.05 -6.57
CA PHE A 243 11.50 -9.26 -5.48
C PHE A 243 12.97 -9.64 -5.21
N PRO A 244 13.82 -8.69 -4.80
CA PRO A 244 15.21 -8.98 -4.48
C PRO A 244 15.31 -9.96 -3.31
N LYS A 245 16.14 -11.00 -3.48
CA LYS A 245 16.39 -12.03 -2.45
C LYS A 245 17.24 -11.51 -1.29
N GLU A 246 18.09 -10.52 -1.56
CA GLU A 246 18.95 -9.88 -0.57
C GLU A 246 18.94 -8.36 -0.75
N ILE A 247 18.88 -7.62 0.36
CA ILE A 247 19.00 -6.16 0.36
C ILE A 247 20.47 -5.82 0.66
N THR A 248 21.25 -5.52 -0.38
CA THR A 248 22.62 -5.02 -0.20
C THR A 248 22.58 -3.57 0.29
N ARG A 249 23.15 -3.29 1.48
CA ARG A 249 23.36 -1.99 2.19
C ARG A 249 22.28 -0.89 2.12
N ARG A 250 21.67 -0.57 0.97
CA ARG A 250 20.53 0.35 0.78
C ARG A 250 19.45 -0.29 -0.09
N PHE A 251 18.21 -0.26 0.42
CA PHE A 251 17.02 -0.66 -0.33
C PHE A 251 16.74 0.35 -1.46
N HIS A 252 17.00 -0.05 -2.71
CA HIS A 252 16.67 0.78 -3.86
C HIS A 252 15.31 0.36 -4.41
N ARG A 253 14.38 1.32 -4.41
CA ARG A 253 12.99 1.15 -4.86
C ARG A 253 12.87 0.80 -6.34
N ILE A 254 13.93 1.05 -7.12
CA ILE A 254 14.03 0.66 -8.54
C ILE A 254 13.99 -0.87 -8.73
N TYR A 255 14.36 -1.66 -7.71
CA TYR A 255 14.31 -3.11 -7.80
C TYR A 255 12.93 -3.71 -7.51
N LEU A 256 11.94 -2.88 -7.19
CA LEU A 256 10.57 -3.35 -6.97
C LEU A 256 9.95 -3.75 -8.32
N PRO A 257 9.34 -4.95 -8.42
CA PRO A 257 8.85 -5.46 -9.69
C PRO A 257 7.66 -4.66 -10.23
N GLU A 258 6.79 -4.12 -9.36
CA GLU A 258 5.70 -3.23 -9.77
C GLU A 258 6.23 -1.90 -10.34
N VAL A 259 7.27 -1.34 -9.72
CA VAL A 259 7.94 -0.11 -10.17
C VAL A 259 8.64 -0.33 -11.52
N GLN A 260 9.26 -1.50 -11.73
CA GLN A 260 9.85 -1.84 -13.02
C GLN A 260 8.79 -1.91 -14.13
N LEU A 261 7.64 -2.54 -13.84
CA LEU A 261 6.57 -2.70 -14.82
C LEU A 261 5.96 -1.36 -15.24
N ILE A 262 5.62 -0.50 -14.27
CA ILE A 262 5.06 0.83 -14.56
C ILE A 262 6.09 1.75 -15.23
N CYS A 263 7.38 1.63 -14.91
CA CYS A 263 8.43 2.37 -15.63
C CYS A 263 8.44 2.01 -17.11
N LEU A 264 8.28 0.74 -17.47
CA LEU A 264 8.16 0.33 -18.87
C LEU A 264 6.90 0.88 -19.54
N VAL A 265 5.77 0.97 -18.82
CA VAL A 265 4.55 1.64 -19.32
C VAL A 265 4.83 3.10 -19.62
N ILE A 266 5.47 3.82 -18.70
CA ILE A 266 5.80 5.24 -18.88
C ILE A 266 6.77 5.43 -20.05
N VAL A 267 7.80 4.58 -20.18
CA VAL A 267 8.71 4.64 -21.33
C VAL A 267 7.98 4.35 -22.64
N ALA A 268 7.12 3.33 -22.68
CA ALA A 268 6.32 3.02 -23.88
C ALA A 268 5.38 4.16 -24.26
N THR A 269 4.67 4.74 -23.28
CA THR A 269 3.80 5.91 -23.53
C THR A 269 4.59 7.09 -24.05
N LYS A 270 5.78 7.37 -23.51
CA LYS A 270 6.63 8.46 -23.97
C LYS A 270 7.20 8.23 -25.37
N LEU A 271 7.46 6.98 -25.75
CA LEU A 271 7.93 6.61 -27.10
C LEU A 271 6.81 6.75 -28.15
N LEU A 272 5.59 6.28 -27.83
CA LEU A 272 4.45 6.30 -28.75
C LEU A 272 3.74 7.66 -28.77
N PHE A 273 3.55 8.26 -27.60
CA PHE A 273 2.79 9.48 -27.34
C PHE A 273 3.65 10.45 -26.50
N PRO A 274 4.58 11.18 -27.12
CA PRO A 274 5.44 12.09 -26.39
C PRO A 274 4.62 13.23 -25.75
N PHE A 275 5.09 13.74 -24.60
CA PHE A 275 4.49 14.85 -23.85
C PHE A 275 4.88 16.23 -24.40
N ASP A 276 5.29 16.30 -25.67
CA ASP A 276 5.76 17.52 -26.31
C ASP A 276 4.83 17.99 -27.42
N ASN A 277 4.97 19.26 -27.80
CA ASN A 277 4.18 19.87 -28.87
C ASN A 277 4.82 19.67 -30.25
N VAL A 278 5.80 18.78 -30.38
CA VAL A 278 6.53 18.53 -31.63
C VAL A 278 5.74 17.58 -32.53
N LYS A 279 5.41 18.05 -33.73
CA LYS A 279 4.68 17.25 -34.73
C LYS A 279 5.64 16.26 -35.39
N ARG A 280 5.47 14.97 -35.08
CA ARG A 280 6.19 13.85 -35.69
C ARG A 280 5.26 13.09 -36.65
N TYR A 281 5.80 12.63 -37.77
CA TYR A 281 5.02 12.01 -38.85
C TYR A 281 5.43 10.54 -39.09
N PRO A 282 4.51 9.58 -38.85
CA PRO A 282 4.76 8.16 -39.09
C PRO A 282 4.92 7.84 -40.57
N GLN A 283 5.56 6.70 -40.86
CA GLN A 283 5.83 6.24 -42.22
C GLN A 283 4.64 5.47 -42.83
N ALA A 284 3.90 4.72 -42.02
CA ALA A 284 2.82 3.85 -42.46
C ALA A 284 1.55 4.05 -41.61
N LEU A 285 0.38 3.74 -42.17
CA LEU A 285 -0.89 3.76 -41.43
C LEU A 285 -0.95 2.70 -40.31
N ASN A 286 -0.18 1.63 -40.43
CA ASN A 286 -0.14 0.54 -39.44
C ASN A 286 0.76 0.86 -38.23
N ASP A 287 1.41 2.03 -38.22
CA ASP A 287 2.28 2.45 -37.12
C ASP A 287 1.41 2.91 -35.93
N PRO A 288 1.62 2.40 -34.71
CA PRO A 288 0.88 2.84 -33.53
C PRO A 288 1.00 4.35 -33.25
N SER A 289 2.06 5.00 -33.72
CA SER A 289 2.29 6.44 -33.57
C SER A 289 1.43 7.33 -34.49
N VAL A 290 0.55 6.73 -35.31
CA VAL A 290 -0.50 7.43 -36.06
C VAL A 290 -1.54 8.05 -35.14
N GLN A 291 -1.85 7.39 -34.02
CA GLN A 291 -2.76 7.91 -33.02
C GLN A 291 -2.05 8.92 -32.14
N VAL A 292 -2.76 9.95 -31.70
CA VAL A 292 -2.24 10.96 -30.78
C VAL A 292 -3.25 11.25 -29.70
N ILE A 293 -2.76 11.17 -28.47
CA ILE A 293 -3.50 11.53 -27.27
C ILE A 293 -3.52 13.06 -27.16
N ASP A 294 -4.73 13.59 -26.96
CA ASP A 294 -4.92 14.97 -26.55
C ASP A 294 -4.72 15.04 -25.03
N TRP A 295 -3.50 15.39 -24.60
CA TRP A 295 -3.14 15.33 -23.20
C TRP A 295 -3.89 16.32 -22.30
N GLU A 296 -4.40 17.42 -22.86
CA GLU A 296 -5.25 18.36 -22.14
C GLU A 296 -6.58 17.70 -21.77
N LYS A 297 -7.23 17.06 -22.76
CA LYS A 297 -8.47 16.29 -22.53
C LYS A 297 -8.25 15.08 -21.64
N TRP A 298 -7.09 14.43 -21.74
CA TRP A 298 -6.71 13.36 -20.81
C TRP A 298 -6.61 13.89 -19.38
N ALA A 299 -5.98 15.05 -19.16
CA ALA A 299 -5.86 15.67 -17.85
C ALA A 299 -7.23 16.12 -17.30
N GLU A 300 -8.11 16.64 -18.16
CA GLU A 300 -9.50 16.92 -17.80
C GLU A 300 -10.25 15.66 -17.37
N ALA A 301 -10.19 14.58 -18.16
CA ALA A 301 -10.81 13.29 -17.85
C ALA A 301 -10.23 12.65 -16.57
N GLN A 302 -8.95 12.87 -16.28
CA GLN A 302 -8.35 12.47 -15.03
C GLN A 302 -8.85 13.33 -13.86
N SER A 303 -8.94 14.65 -14.05
CA SER A 303 -9.42 15.56 -13.01
C SER A 303 -10.88 15.27 -12.65
N THR A 304 -11.72 14.94 -13.62
CA THR A 304 -13.10 14.51 -13.36
C THR A 304 -13.11 13.19 -12.62
N PHE A 305 -12.28 12.21 -13.03
CA PHE A 305 -12.12 10.93 -12.33
C PHE A 305 -11.76 11.12 -10.85
N ASP A 306 -10.78 11.97 -10.54
CA ASP A 306 -10.33 12.25 -9.18
C ASP A 306 -11.36 13.04 -8.38
N ARG A 307 -12.08 13.96 -9.03
CA ARG A 307 -13.12 14.77 -8.39
C ARG A 307 -14.42 14.02 -8.14
N ARG A 308 -14.65 12.84 -8.72
CA ARG A 308 -15.94 12.11 -8.56
C ARG A 308 -16.36 11.88 -7.13
N GLY A 309 -15.42 11.68 -6.19
CA GLY A 309 -15.77 11.68 -4.77
C GLY A 309 -16.42 13.01 -4.40
N ILE A 310 -15.68 14.10 -4.53
CA ILE A 310 -16.09 15.44 -4.12
C ILE A 310 -17.33 15.95 -4.90
N SER A 311 -17.41 15.72 -6.21
CA SER A 311 -18.42 16.31 -7.10
C SER A 311 -19.76 15.59 -7.07
N GLN A 312 -19.78 14.31 -6.69
CA GLN A 312 -21.04 13.59 -6.46
C GLN A 312 -21.64 13.87 -5.08
N GLY A 313 -21.02 14.77 -4.29
CA GLY A 313 -21.42 15.04 -2.92
C GLY A 313 -20.88 14.03 -1.91
N PHE A 314 -20.12 13.02 -2.38
CA PHE A 314 -19.69 11.89 -1.56
C PHE A 314 -18.30 12.08 -0.94
N LEU A 315 -18.19 11.95 0.37
CA LEU A 315 -16.89 11.95 1.04
C LEU A 315 -16.35 10.52 1.09
N THR A 316 -15.30 10.23 0.32
CA THR A 316 -14.62 8.93 0.42
C THR A 316 -14.02 8.76 1.81
N ASN A 317 -14.04 7.53 2.36
CA ASN A 317 -13.50 7.26 3.70
C ASN A 317 -12.02 7.71 3.85
N GLY A 318 -11.25 7.62 2.77
CA GLY A 318 -9.87 8.10 2.70
C GLY A 318 -9.77 9.63 2.77
N ALA A 319 -10.67 10.35 2.10
CA ALA A 319 -10.78 11.80 2.18
C ALA A 319 -11.29 12.23 3.57
N ALA A 320 -12.28 11.54 4.12
CA ALA A 320 -12.81 11.76 5.47
C ALA A 320 -11.72 11.72 6.55
N MET A 321 -10.77 10.78 6.43
CA MET A 321 -9.63 10.68 7.34
C MET A 321 -8.61 11.84 7.18
N GLN A 322 -8.55 12.48 6.02
CA GLN A 322 -7.61 13.58 5.73
C GLN A 322 -8.24 14.98 5.85
N VAL A 323 -9.52 15.08 6.20
CA VAL A 323 -10.23 16.35 6.36
C VAL A 323 -9.50 17.22 7.38
N THR A 324 -9.13 18.43 6.97
CA THR A 324 -8.58 19.45 7.86
C THR A 324 -9.69 20.37 8.40
N GLU A 325 -9.37 21.15 9.42
CA GLU A 325 -10.31 22.13 10.00
C GLU A 325 -10.81 23.16 8.96
N MET A 326 -9.97 23.49 7.98
CA MET A 326 -10.35 24.39 6.88
C MET A 326 -11.34 23.73 5.93
N ASP A 327 -11.11 22.47 5.57
CA ASP A 327 -11.97 21.73 4.64
C ASP A 327 -13.38 21.55 5.25
N ALA A 328 -13.46 21.32 6.57
CA ALA A 328 -14.73 21.19 7.27
C ALA A 328 -15.63 22.45 7.15
N MET A 329 -15.03 23.63 6.94
CA MET A 329 -15.77 24.88 6.72
C MET A 329 -16.26 25.04 5.28
N GLU A 330 -15.62 24.37 4.31
CA GLU A 330 -15.96 24.45 2.88
C GLU A 330 -16.90 23.32 2.44
N MET A 331 -17.07 22.28 3.26
CA MET A 331 -17.89 21.12 2.97
C MET A 331 -19.39 21.44 2.87
N THR A 332 -20.07 20.76 1.96
CA THR A 332 -21.52 20.86 1.82
C THR A 332 -22.24 20.12 2.95
N GLN A 333 -23.52 20.41 3.17
CA GLN A 333 -24.33 19.73 4.19
C GLN A 333 -24.35 18.20 4.00
N GLN A 334 -24.43 17.71 2.75
CA GLN A 334 -24.40 16.28 2.44
C GLN A 334 -23.06 15.64 2.78
N GLN A 335 -21.96 16.32 2.45
CA GLN A 335 -20.61 15.86 2.78
C GLN A 335 -20.37 15.82 4.30
N LEU A 336 -20.95 16.76 5.05
CA LEU A 336 -20.91 16.76 6.51
C LEU A 336 -21.72 15.61 7.11
N ASP A 337 -22.93 15.34 6.58
CA ASP A 337 -23.75 14.21 7.02
C ASP A 337 -23.00 12.87 6.80
N GLU A 338 -22.37 12.71 5.64
CA GLU A 338 -21.58 11.51 5.32
C GLU A 338 -20.31 11.40 6.18
N TYR A 339 -19.64 12.52 6.46
CA TYR A 339 -18.52 12.55 7.39
C TYR A 339 -18.95 12.09 8.78
N MET A 340 -20.12 12.53 9.25
CA MET A 340 -20.66 12.11 10.54
C MET A 340 -21.08 10.64 10.56
N ASP A 341 -21.65 10.12 9.47
CA ASP A 341 -21.96 8.70 9.29
C ASP A 341 -20.69 7.83 9.27
N TRP A 342 -19.65 8.27 8.57
CA TRP A 342 -18.33 7.64 8.57
C TRP A 342 -17.74 7.65 9.98
N TYR A 343 -17.83 8.79 10.68
CA TYR A 343 -17.32 8.94 12.04
C TYR A 343 -18.04 8.00 13.02
N ASP A 344 -19.36 7.86 12.92
CA ASP A 344 -20.16 6.95 13.76
C ASP A 344 -19.72 5.49 13.54
N ARG A 345 -19.60 5.06 12.28
CA ARG A 345 -19.13 3.70 11.93
C ARG A 345 -17.71 3.41 12.43
N PHE A 346 -16.82 4.40 12.32
CA PHE A 346 -15.40 4.19 12.58
C PHE A 346 -15.01 4.43 14.05
N TRP A 347 -15.67 5.37 14.75
CA TRP A 347 -15.30 5.83 16.09
C TRP A 347 -16.30 5.48 17.19
N VAL A 348 -17.59 5.29 16.86
CA VAL A 348 -18.65 5.14 17.87
C VAL A 348 -19.12 3.69 18.01
N ALA A 349 -19.12 2.90 16.92
CA ALA A 349 -19.59 1.50 16.92
C ALA A 349 -18.93 0.58 17.97
N ASP A 350 -17.72 0.88 18.45
CA ASP A 350 -17.01 0.13 19.53
C ASP A 350 -17.62 0.36 20.94
N LYS A 351 -18.49 1.36 21.12
CA LYS A 351 -19.09 1.71 22.41
C LYS A 351 -20.36 0.92 22.75
N GLY A 352 -20.92 0.17 21.79
CA GLY A 352 -22.17 -0.56 21.96
C GLY A 352 -22.16 -1.66 23.04
N ALA A 353 -20.98 -2.07 23.54
CA ALA A 353 -20.87 -3.21 24.47
C ALA A 353 -20.65 -2.83 25.95
N LYS A 354 -20.26 -1.60 26.29
CA LYS A 354 -19.91 -1.25 27.67
C LYS A 354 -20.38 0.17 28.00
N ALA A 355 -21.49 0.24 28.73
CA ALA A 355 -22.15 1.42 29.28
C ALA A 355 -22.93 2.26 28.26
N SER A 356 -24.19 1.84 28.03
CA SER A 356 -25.20 2.80 27.63
C SER A 356 -25.31 3.85 28.74
N ASN A 357 -24.72 5.02 28.51
CA ASN A 357 -24.93 6.16 29.36
C ASN A 357 -26.39 6.59 29.16
N PRO A 358 -27.25 6.62 30.18
CA PRO A 358 -28.66 7.02 30.02
C PRO A 358 -28.80 8.42 29.41
N PHE A 359 -27.80 9.30 29.60
CA PHE A 359 -27.76 10.59 28.91
C PHE A 359 -27.48 10.47 27.41
N ALA A 360 -26.71 9.48 26.95
CA ALA A 360 -26.47 9.25 25.53
C ALA A 360 -27.70 8.65 24.83
N GLU A 361 -28.51 7.85 25.53
CA GLU A 361 -29.79 7.34 24.99
C GLU A 361 -30.83 8.45 24.74
N MET A 362 -30.76 9.56 25.47
CA MET A 362 -31.61 10.73 25.23
C MET A 362 -31.28 11.45 23.91
N PHE A 363 -30.11 11.18 23.32
CA PHE A 363 -29.63 11.77 22.07
C PHE A 363 -29.22 10.68 21.08
N PRO A 364 -30.19 9.98 20.46
CA PRO A 364 -29.89 8.93 19.50
C PRO A 364 -29.05 9.49 18.34
N THR A 365 -27.87 8.91 18.13
CA THR A 365 -26.94 9.30 17.04
C THR A 365 -27.35 8.69 15.71
N THR A 366 -28.20 7.66 15.72
CA THR A 366 -28.64 6.96 14.51
C THR A 366 -29.75 7.74 13.83
N ARG A 367 -29.52 8.14 12.57
CA ARG A 367 -30.60 8.62 11.68
C ARG A 367 -31.64 7.50 11.57
N ALA A 368 -32.89 7.77 11.94
CA ALA A 368 -33.98 6.79 11.85
C ALA A 368 -34.08 6.27 10.40
N ALA A 369 -33.62 5.04 10.18
CA ALA A 369 -33.78 4.23 8.96
C ALA A 369 -33.81 5.00 7.63
N ALA A 370 -32.66 5.53 7.19
CA ALA A 370 -32.38 5.60 5.76
C ALA A 370 -31.80 4.26 5.33
N THR A 371 -32.65 3.23 5.32
CA THR A 371 -32.33 1.89 4.80
C THR A 371 -32.02 1.99 3.30
N GLU A 372 -30.79 1.64 2.94
CA GLU A 372 -30.42 0.89 1.73
C GLU A 372 -30.67 1.54 0.35
N THR A 373 -31.10 2.80 0.27
CA THR A 373 -31.35 3.45 -1.04
C THR A 373 -30.11 4.09 -1.67
N ASP A 374 -29.02 4.29 -0.93
CA ASP A 374 -27.82 4.99 -1.43
C ASP A 374 -26.72 4.08 -2.00
N ASN A 375 -26.84 2.76 -1.81
CA ASN A 375 -25.87 1.82 -2.40
C ASN A 375 -26.15 1.53 -3.89
N GLN A 376 -27.31 1.92 -4.41
CA GLN A 376 -27.69 1.67 -5.82
C GLN A 376 -27.22 2.76 -6.79
N ALA A 377 -26.74 3.90 -6.31
CA ALA A 377 -26.25 5.01 -7.15
C ALA A 377 -24.72 5.16 -7.17
N ARG A 378 -23.98 4.32 -6.43
CA ARG A 378 -22.52 4.34 -6.41
C ARG A 378 -22.01 3.69 -7.69
N GLN A 379 -21.58 4.50 -8.66
CA GLN A 379 -20.81 4.01 -9.79
C GLN A 379 -19.66 3.16 -9.25
N THR A 380 -19.58 1.92 -9.70
CA THR A 380 -18.45 1.07 -9.31
C THR A 380 -17.17 1.69 -9.89
N ASP A 381 -16.05 1.56 -9.17
CA ASP A 381 -14.76 2.07 -9.65
C ASP A 381 -14.43 1.60 -11.07
N ASP A 382 -14.82 0.37 -11.40
CA ASP A 382 -14.60 -0.21 -12.72
C ASP A 382 -15.42 0.48 -13.82
N GLU A 383 -16.70 0.81 -13.58
CA GLU A 383 -17.51 1.61 -14.50
C GLU A 383 -16.89 2.99 -14.70
N ALA A 384 -16.44 3.57 -13.60
CA ALA A 384 -15.81 4.88 -13.55
C ALA A 384 -14.49 4.91 -14.36
N VAL A 385 -13.68 3.85 -14.28
CA VAL A 385 -12.48 3.70 -15.12
C VAL A 385 -12.84 3.51 -16.59
N VAL A 386 -13.93 2.79 -16.89
CA VAL A 386 -14.41 2.59 -18.27
C VAL A 386 -14.89 3.89 -18.89
N GLU A 387 -15.63 4.72 -18.15
CA GLU A 387 -16.08 6.04 -18.62
C GLU A 387 -14.89 6.95 -18.95
N LYS A 388 -13.88 7.00 -18.06
CA LYS A 388 -12.63 7.72 -18.34
C LYS A 388 -11.95 7.20 -19.60
N LEU A 389 -11.86 5.88 -19.75
CA LEU A 389 -11.26 5.25 -20.91
C LEU A 389 -12.02 5.62 -22.19
N GLN A 390 -13.35 5.60 -22.18
CA GLN A 390 -14.17 6.02 -23.32
C GLN A 390 -13.99 7.50 -23.66
N ALA A 391 -13.91 8.39 -22.66
CA ALA A 391 -13.64 9.81 -22.85
C ALA A 391 -12.27 10.05 -23.50
N VAL A 392 -11.23 9.36 -23.03
CA VAL A 392 -9.88 9.50 -23.61
C VAL A 392 -9.82 8.90 -25.02
N LEU A 393 -10.34 7.69 -25.24
CA LEU A 393 -10.28 7.04 -26.55
C LEU A 393 -11.10 7.80 -27.61
N SER A 394 -12.24 8.38 -27.25
CA SER A 394 -13.03 9.23 -28.16
C SER A 394 -12.33 10.55 -28.50
N SER A 395 -11.40 11.01 -27.66
CA SER A 395 -10.61 12.21 -27.88
C SER A 395 -9.37 12.01 -28.77
N LEU A 396 -9.05 10.76 -29.12
CA LEU A 396 -7.86 10.43 -29.92
C LEU A 396 -7.92 11.08 -31.30
N ARG A 397 -6.80 11.68 -31.70
CA ARG A 397 -6.64 12.31 -33.01
C ARG A 397 -5.74 11.45 -33.90
N VAL A 398 -6.09 11.37 -35.17
CA VAL A 398 -5.28 10.69 -36.19
C VAL A 398 -4.33 11.70 -36.82
N ARG A 399 -3.03 11.39 -36.84
CA ARG A 399 -2.02 12.19 -37.54
C ARG A 399 -1.93 11.80 -39.01
N ARG A 400 -1.50 12.76 -39.83
CA ARG A 400 -1.18 12.54 -41.24
C ARG A 400 0.07 11.66 -41.34
N VAL A 401 -0.02 10.61 -42.14
CA VAL A 401 1.14 9.78 -42.54
C VAL A 401 1.91 10.51 -43.63
N VAL A 402 3.24 10.52 -43.53
CA VAL A 402 4.13 11.06 -44.57
C VAL A 402 5.05 9.93 -45.01
N THR A 403 4.83 9.46 -46.23
CA THR A 403 5.62 8.37 -46.81
C THR A 403 7.07 8.82 -47.06
N GLU A 404 7.97 7.88 -47.28
CA GLU A 404 9.38 8.16 -47.53
C GLU A 404 9.60 8.94 -48.84
N GLU A 405 8.77 8.69 -49.84
CA GLU A 405 8.74 9.42 -51.10
C GLU A 405 8.34 10.89 -50.90
N GLU A 406 7.33 11.15 -50.07
CA GLU A 406 6.89 12.51 -49.74
C GLU A 406 7.92 13.25 -48.88
N ALA A 407 8.56 12.54 -47.94
CA ALA A 407 9.61 13.11 -47.11
C ALA A 407 10.84 13.51 -47.94
N SER A 408 11.20 12.72 -48.95
CA SER A 408 12.33 13.00 -49.85
C SER A 408 12.09 14.22 -50.75
N ARG A 409 10.81 14.59 -50.98
CA ARG A 409 10.44 15.79 -51.73
C ARG A 409 10.52 17.06 -50.88
N LEU A 410 10.61 16.95 -49.56
CA LEU A 410 10.70 18.10 -48.65
C LEU A 410 12.17 18.49 -48.45
N MET A 411 12.47 19.79 -48.49
CA MET A 411 13.83 20.33 -48.26
C MET A 411 14.33 20.18 -46.81
N ARG A 412 13.47 19.78 -45.86
CA ARG A 412 13.80 19.64 -44.44
C ARG A 412 13.54 18.21 -43.99
N PRO A 413 14.39 17.65 -43.10
CA PRO A 413 14.18 16.31 -42.56
C PRO A 413 12.86 16.28 -41.78
N VAL A 414 11.99 15.33 -42.15
CA VAL A 414 10.71 15.13 -41.48
C VAL A 414 10.97 14.46 -40.13
N PRO A 415 10.59 15.07 -39.00
CA PRO A 415 10.77 14.46 -37.69
C PRO A 415 9.94 13.18 -37.58
N ARG A 416 10.60 12.06 -37.30
CA ARG A 416 9.97 10.75 -37.17
C ARG A 416 9.59 10.45 -35.72
N PRO A 417 8.59 9.58 -35.50
CA PRO A 417 8.31 9.03 -34.16
C PRO A 417 9.60 8.47 -33.53
N GLY A 418 9.86 8.81 -32.28
CA GLY A 418 11.10 8.44 -31.56
C GLY A 418 12.28 9.41 -31.70
N CYS A 419 12.25 10.38 -32.62
CA CYS A 419 13.24 11.46 -32.65
C CYS A 419 13.08 12.42 -31.45
N ASP A 420 14.19 12.99 -30.97
CA ASP A 420 14.23 13.96 -29.87
C ASP A 420 13.62 13.45 -28.56
N TYR A 421 13.98 12.21 -28.17
CA TYR A 421 13.55 11.64 -26.90
C TYR A 421 14.15 12.40 -25.70
N LEU A 422 13.31 13.16 -25.01
CA LEU A 422 13.70 13.88 -23.79
C LEU A 422 13.95 12.91 -22.64
N ARG A 423 14.85 13.20 -21.70
CA ARG A 423 15.03 12.42 -20.47
C ARG A 423 14.88 13.34 -19.27
N PHE A 424 14.11 12.90 -18.28
CA PHE A 424 13.87 13.67 -17.07
C PHE A 424 14.59 12.98 -15.92
N ARG A 425 15.46 13.70 -15.23
CA ARG A 425 16.16 13.20 -14.05
C ARG A 425 15.50 13.64 -12.76
N TYR A 426 14.90 14.83 -12.76
CA TYR A 426 14.31 15.46 -11.59
C TYR A 426 12.88 15.92 -11.88
N GLU A 427 12.08 16.04 -10.81
CA GLU A 427 10.67 16.43 -10.90
C GLU A 427 10.46 17.80 -11.55
N TYR A 428 11.31 18.79 -11.23
CA TYR A 428 11.20 20.14 -11.78
C TYR A 428 11.46 20.24 -13.29
N GLN A 429 11.96 19.18 -13.92
CA GLN A 429 12.19 19.13 -15.37
C GLN A 429 10.95 18.63 -16.14
N LEU A 430 9.95 18.11 -15.44
CA LEU A 430 8.73 17.60 -16.05
C LEU A 430 7.82 18.75 -16.47
N PRO A 431 7.34 18.77 -17.73
CA PRO A 431 6.20 19.60 -18.11
C PRO A 431 4.98 19.30 -17.22
N ASP A 432 4.11 20.28 -16.99
CA ASP A 432 2.94 20.12 -16.10
C ASP A 432 2.05 18.93 -16.48
N ILE A 433 1.85 18.74 -17.79
CA ILE A 433 1.11 17.60 -18.34
C ILE A 433 1.77 16.27 -17.97
N ALA A 434 3.09 16.18 -18.15
CA ALA A 434 3.86 14.99 -17.81
C ALA A 434 3.88 14.77 -16.29
N ARG A 435 3.93 15.83 -15.49
CA ARG A 435 3.88 15.76 -14.02
C ARG A 435 2.56 15.15 -13.56
N ASN A 436 1.43 15.59 -14.12
CA ASN A 436 0.11 15.01 -13.82
C ASN A 436 0.06 13.54 -14.21
N PHE A 437 0.57 13.17 -15.39
CA PHE A 437 0.64 11.77 -15.80
C PHE A 437 1.49 10.91 -14.87
N TYR A 438 2.70 11.36 -14.52
CA TYR A 438 3.58 10.64 -13.61
C TYR A 438 2.98 10.55 -12.20
N ASP A 439 2.29 11.60 -11.73
CA ASP A 439 1.61 11.58 -10.43
C ASP A 439 0.48 10.53 -10.40
N THR A 440 -0.32 10.44 -11.46
CA THR A 440 -1.34 9.38 -11.57
C THR A 440 -0.71 7.98 -11.59
N ALA A 441 0.37 7.79 -12.35
CA ALA A 441 1.09 6.52 -12.40
C ALA A 441 1.78 6.17 -11.07
N ALA A 442 2.16 7.18 -10.28
CA ALA A 442 2.72 7.00 -8.94
C ALA A 442 1.62 6.60 -7.93
N LYS A 443 0.43 7.20 -8.04
CA LYS A 443 -0.75 6.86 -7.22
C LYS A 443 -1.25 5.44 -7.49
N THR A 444 -1.27 4.96 -8.74
CA THR A 444 -1.75 3.60 -9.09
C THR A 444 -0.90 2.46 -8.49
N ILE A 445 0.40 2.71 -8.25
CA ILE A 445 1.33 1.75 -7.65
C ILE A 445 1.61 2.02 -6.16
N GLY A 446 1.19 3.17 -5.64
CA GLY A 446 1.45 3.59 -4.25
C GLY A 446 2.90 4.01 -3.98
N VAL A 447 3.54 4.74 -4.90
CA VAL A 447 4.94 5.20 -4.76
C VAL A 447 5.00 6.71 -4.88
N SER A 448 6.05 7.34 -4.34
CA SER A 448 6.29 8.78 -4.51
C SER A 448 6.70 9.16 -5.94
N LEU A 449 6.28 10.34 -6.39
CA LEU A 449 6.61 10.90 -7.70
C LEU A 449 8.14 10.95 -7.93
N GLU A 450 8.90 11.44 -6.96
CA GLU A 450 10.36 11.50 -7.02
C GLU A 450 11.00 10.12 -7.29
N THR A 451 10.49 9.09 -6.61
CA THR A 451 10.99 7.71 -6.78
C THR A 451 10.71 7.21 -8.19
N LEU A 452 9.51 7.49 -8.71
CA LEU A 452 9.11 7.06 -10.04
C LEU A 452 9.95 7.72 -11.14
N VAL A 453 10.18 9.03 -11.05
CA VAL A 453 11.02 9.77 -12.02
C VAL A 453 12.44 9.21 -12.06
N LEU A 454 13.04 8.98 -10.89
CA LEU A 454 14.37 8.38 -10.80
C LEU A 454 14.39 6.95 -11.38
N ALA A 455 13.36 6.15 -11.10
CA ALA A 455 13.26 4.78 -11.61
C ALA A 455 13.09 4.73 -13.13
N VAL A 456 12.31 5.63 -13.71
CA VAL A 456 12.17 5.78 -15.16
C VAL A 456 13.50 6.16 -15.79
N TYR A 457 14.20 7.17 -15.26
CA TYR A 457 15.52 7.58 -15.75
C TYR A 457 16.53 6.43 -15.78
N GLN A 458 16.57 5.60 -14.72
CA GLN A 458 17.45 4.43 -14.67
C GLN A 458 17.03 3.33 -15.66
N THR A 459 15.74 3.14 -15.87
CA THR A 459 15.21 2.17 -16.84
C THR A 459 15.53 2.60 -18.27
N GLU A 460 15.38 3.88 -18.59
CA GLU A 460 15.78 4.48 -19.87
C GLU A 460 17.29 4.32 -20.11
N ALA A 461 18.11 4.54 -19.09
CA ALA A 461 19.55 4.32 -19.18
C ALA A 461 19.88 2.86 -19.53
N ARG A 462 19.19 1.89 -18.92
CA ARG A 462 19.39 0.45 -19.20
C ARG A 462 18.96 0.06 -20.62
N ILE A 463 17.88 0.62 -21.13
CA ILE A 463 17.40 0.37 -22.51
C ILE A 463 18.41 0.91 -23.54
N HIS A 464 19.07 2.01 -23.23
CA HIS A 464 20.02 2.65 -24.14
C HIS A 464 21.42 2.01 -24.14
N VAL A 465 21.81 1.22 -23.14
CA VAL A 465 23.10 0.50 -23.19
C VAL A 465 23.03 -0.50 -24.35
N PRO A 466 23.76 -0.29 -25.46
CA PRO A 466 23.70 -1.19 -26.59
C PRO A 466 24.23 -2.57 -26.19
N LYS A 467 23.59 -3.64 -26.64
CA LYS A 467 24.08 -5.04 -26.51
C LYS A 467 25.42 -5.30 -27.23
N GLU A 468 26.12 -4.28 -27.70
CA GLU A 468 27.42 -4.39 -28.38
C GLU A 468 28.55 -4.83 -27.45
N GLU A 469 28.40 -4.72 -26.12
CA GLU A 469 29.37 -5.27 -25.15
C GLU A 469 29.23 -6.79 -24.91
N SER A 470 28.18 -7.45 -25.40
CA SER A 470 28.02 -8.91 -25.30
C SER A 470 28.57 -9.67 -26.52
N ARG A 471 29.28 -8.99 -27.43
CA ARG A 471 29.97 -9.57 -28.60
C ARG A 471 31.49 -9.33 -28.61
N ARG A 472 32.08 -8.98 -27.46
CA ARG A 472 33.54 -8.92 -27.30
C ARG A 472 34.06 -10.04 -26.41
#